data_AF-A0A2H4X6P4-F1
#
_entry.id   AF-A0A2H4X6P4-F1
#
_cell.length_a   1.000
_cell.length_b   1.000
_cell.length_c   1.000
_cell.angle_alpha   90.00
_cell.angle_beta   90.00
_cell.angle_gamma   90.00
#
_symmetry.space_group_name_H-M   'P 1'
#
loop_
_entity.id
_entity.type
_entity.pdbx_description
1 polymer ?
#
loop_
_entity_poly.entity_id
_entity_poly.type
_entity_poly.pdbx_seq_one_letter_code
_entity_poly.pdbx_strand_id
1 'polypeptide(L)'
;IRTFSTKSFQLCPTANPANCSPGTDPSDSLDRVCDDNPPFSSNFSRKTHILILATTRSGSSFVGQLLNQHSDVFYLFEPLYHVQYTLIPKMTQSKSPADRRVMLGASRDLLRSLYDCDLYFMENYIKPQPVNHTTDKLFRRGASKALCSLPVCDTDIYLEEGDCVKKCGSLNLTLAMESCKDHDHVAIKTVRVPEVNDLRALVEDPRLNMKVIQLVRDPRGILASRT
;
A
#
# COMPACT_ATOMS: atom_id res chain seq x y z
N ILE A 1 16.52 24.67 8.65
CA ILE A 1 16.49 23.42 7.85
C ILE A 1 16.80 22.29 8.82
N ARG A 2 15.81 21.48 9.21
CA ARG A 2 16.04 20.33 10.11
C ARG A 2 16.42 19.14 9.25
N THR A 3 17.64 18.66 9.41
CA THR A 3 18.17 17.46 8.78
C THR A 3 17.50 16.22 9.36
N PHE A 4 16.75 15.50 8.53
CA PHE A 4 16.26 14.16 8.87
C PHE A 4 17.39 13.16 8.67
N SER A 5 17.79 12.46 9.73
CA SER A 5 18.74 11.36 9.67
C SER A 5 18.06 10.16 9.01
N THR A 6 18.46 9.82 7.79
CA THR A 6 18.10 8.54 7.16
C THR A 6 18.83 7.42 7.88
N LYS A 7 18.11 6.52 8.56
CA LYS A 7 18.66 5.21 8.92
C LYS A 7 18.72 4.37 7.65
N SER A 8 19.92 3.95 7.27
CA SER A 8 20.14 3.02 6.15
C SER A 8 19.37 1.73 6.38
N PHE A 9 18.76 1.22 5.30
CA PHE A 9 18.19 -0.12 5.29
C PHE A 9 19.30 -1.13 5.55
N GLN A 10 19.14 -1.97 6.59
CA GLN A 10 19.92 -3.19 6.68
C GLN A 10 19.39 -4.13 5.60
N LEU A 11 20.21 -4.38 4.59
CA LEU A 11 20.06 -5.57 3.73
C LEU A 11 19.95 -6.79 4.64
N CYS A 12 19.15 -7.78 4.21
CA CYS A 12 18.93 -9.06 4.88
C CYS A 12 20.20 -9.55 5.59
N PRO A 13 20.12 -10.00 6.86
CA PRO A 13 21.27 -10.59 7.52
C PRO A 13 21.67 -11.85 6.73
N THR A 14 22.74 -11.74 5.96
CA THR A 14 23.49 -12.93 5.53
C THR A 14 24.06 -13.53 6.81
N ALA A 15 23.74 -14.79 7.07
CA ALA A 15 24.25 -15.51 8.24
C ALA A 15 25.77 -15.41 8.24
N ASN A 16 26.33 -14.68 9.19
CA ASN A 16 27.76 -14.50 9.31
C ASN A 16 28.31 -15.71 10.09
N PRO A 17 29.13 -16.58 9.47
CA PRO A 17 29.59 -17.83 10.10
C PRO A 17 30.58 -17.64 11.26
N ALA A 18 30.82 -16.39 11.69
CA ALA A 18 31.83 -16.02 12.67
C ALA A 18 31.41 -16.22 14.15
N ASN A 19 30.16 -16.60 14.45
CA ASN A 19 29.65 -16.68 15.83
C ASN A 19 29.39 -18.10 16.36
N CYS A 20 29.93 -19.13 15.72
CA CYS A 20 29.83 -20.51 16.23
C CYS A 20 31.09 -20.90 17.00
N SER A 21 30.96 -21.19 18.29
CA SER A 21 32.00 -21.89 19.06
C SER A 21 31.89 -23.40 18.84
N PRO A 22 32.99 -24.16 18.72
CA PRO A 22 32.92 -25.61 18.67
C PRO A 22 32.57 -26.15 20.06
N GLY A 23 31.51 -26.97 20.14
CA GLY A 23 31.15 -27.69 21.36
C GLY A 23 32.25 -28.68 21.74
N THR A 24 32.65 -28.67 23.01
CA THR A 24 33.52 -29.68 23.61
C THR A 24 32.68 -30.83 24.14
N ASP A 25 32.36 -31.83 23.32
CA ASP A 25 32.29 -33.25 23.72
C ASP A 25 32.00 -34.18 22.50
N PRO A 26 32.53 -35.42 22.43
CA PRO A 26 32.57 -36.20 21.19
C PRO A 26 31.42 -37.20 20.97
N SER A 27 30.29 -37.11 21.69
CA SER A 27 29.26 -38.16 21.64
C SER A 27 27.82 -37.74 21.39
N ASP A 28 27.55 -36.60 20.76
CA ASP A 28 26.17 -36.24 20.41
C ASP A 28 26.02 -35.77 18.96
N SER A 29 24.91 -36.18 18.34
CA SER A 29 24.60 -35.98 16.93
C SER A 29 24.55 -34.51 16.51
N LEU A 30 24.86 -34.26 15.24
CA LEU A 30 25.16 -32.95 14.64
C LEU A 30 23.91 -32.04 14.46
N ASP A 31 23.19 -31.72 15.53
CA ASP A 31 22.20 -30.62 15.50
C ASP A 31 22.86 -29.32 15.96
N ARG A 32 23.11 -28.43 14.98
CA ARG A 32 23.58 -27.07 15.23
C ARG A 32 22.47 -26.26 15.87
N VAL A 33 22.51 -26.12 17.19
CA VAL A 33 21.66 -25.17 17.91
C VAL A 33 22.25 -23.77 17.70
N CYS A 34 21.68 -23.02 16.77
CA CYS A 34 21.84 -21.57 16.71
C CYS A 34 20.81 -20.98 17.67
N ASP A 35 21.25 -20.21 18.66
CA ASP A 35 20.34 -19.41 19.51
C ASP A 35 19.61 -18.38 18.63
N ASP A 36 18.35 -18.68 18.28
CA ASP A 36 17.40 -17.73 17.71
C ASP A 36 17.01 -16.73 18.79
N ASN A 37 17.84 -15.70 19.01
CA ASN A 37 17.37 -14.49 19.66
C ASN A 37 16.41 -13.79 18.68
N PRO A 38 15.09 -13.74 18.94
CA PRO A 38 14.17 -13.09 18.03
C PRO A 38 14.49 -11.59 17.98
N PRO A 39 14.58 -10.98 16.79
CA PRO A 39 14.73 -9.54 16.71
C PRO A 39 13.41 -8.93 17.20
N PHE A 40 13.45 -8.24 18.34
CA PHE A 40 12.40 -7.38 18.89
C PHE A 40 10.97 -7.78 18.48
N SER A 41 10.30 -8.58 19.31
CA SER A 41 8.86 -8.81 19.19
C SER A 41 8.08 -7.52 19.46
N SER A 42 8.13 -6.59 18.52
CA SER A 42 7.22 -5.48 18.46
C SER A 42 5.85 -6.02 18.06
N ASN A 43 4.82 -5.70 18.85
CA ASN A 43 3.40 -6.02 18.59
C ASN A 43 2.85 -5.28 17.34
N PHE A 44 3.59 -5.26 16.24
CA PHE A 44 3.08 -4.77 14.97
C PHE A 44 2.29 -5.89 14.30
N SER A 45 1.29 -5.50 13.49
CA SER A 45 0.69 -6.42 12.52
C SER A 45 1.79 -7.16 11.75
N ARG A 46 1.61 -8.47 11.53
CA ARG A 46 2.53 -9.27 10.70
C ARG A 46 2.63 -8.71 9.28
N LYS A 47 1.59 -8.04 8.79
CA LYS A 47 1.57 -7.39 7.48
C LYS A 47 2.37 -6.10 7.48
N THR A 48 3.13 -5.85 6.42
CA THR A 48 3.80 -4.57 6.19
C THR A 48 2.93 -3.67 5.31
N HIS A 49 2.71 -2.44 5.76
CA HIS A 49 1.84 -1.48 5.09
C HIS A 49 2.69 -0.41 4.42
N ILE A 50 2.60 -0.27 3.10
CA ILE A 50 3.46 0.61 2.31
C ILE A 50 2.63 1.75 1.72
N LEU A 51 2.91 2.98 2.14
CA LEU A 51 2.31 4.18 1.56
C LEU A 51 3.28 4.83 0.57
N ILE A 52 2.95 4.80 -0.72
CA ILE A 52 3.64 5.61 -1.72
C ILE A 52 2.94 6.97 -1.79
N LEU A 53 3.54 7.97 -1.12
CA LEU A 53 3.06 9.35 -1.10
C LEU A 53 3.84 10.15 -2.13
N ALA A 54 3.13 10.74 -3.09
CA ALA A 54 3.80 11.44 -4.19
C ALA A 54 2.97 12.58 -4.76
N THR A 55 3.58 13.41 -5.60
CA THR A 55 2.84 14.34 -6.48
C THR A 55 2.63 13.72 -7.87
N THR A 56 1.79 14.34 -8.70
CA THR A 56 1.61 13.88 -10.09
C THR A 56 2.93 13.98 -10.88
N ARG A 57 3.10 13.09 -11.87
CA ARG A 57 4.30 13.06 -12.76
C ARG A 57 5.64 12.84 -12.03
N SER A 58 5.62 12.28 -10.83
CA SER A 58 6.81 11.95 -10.00
C SER A 58 7.46 10.60 -10.29
N GLY A 59 6.92 9.81 -11.22
CA GLY A 59 7.32 8.41 -11.38
C GLY A 59 6.69 7.46 -10.36
N SER A 60 5.78 7.94 -9.49
CA SER A 60 5.10 7.09 -8.50
C SER A 60 4.32 5.91 -9.06
N SER A 61 3.78 6.02 -10.28
CA SER A 61 3.15 4.88 -10.96
C SER A 61 4.16 3.78 -11.29
N PHE A 62 5.39 4.13 -11.68
CA PHE A 62 6.46 3.18 -11.95
C PHE A 62 6.91 2.48 -10.66
N VAL A 63 7.14 3.24 -9.59
CA VAL A 63 7.50 2.66 -8.27
C VAL A 63 6.41 1.73 -7.75
N GLY A 64 5.13 2.13 -7.89
CA GLY A 64 4.02 1.27 -7.51
C GLY A 64 3.95 -0.01 -8.34
N GLN A 65 4.15 0.08 -9.66
CA GLN A 65 4.20 -1.11 -10.53
C GLN A 65 5.39 -2.02 -10.22
N LEU A 66 6.54 -1.47 -9.83
CA LEU A 66 7.69 -2.25 -9.41
C LEU A 66 7.37 -3.10 -8.16
N LEU A 67 6.72 -2.52 -7.16
CA LEU A 67 6.27 -3.28 -5.98
C LEU A 67 5.21 -4.34 -6.35
N ASN A 68 4.27 -3.99 -7.23
CA ASN A 68 3.19 -4.87 -7.71
C ASN A 68 3.69 -6.11 -8.49
N GLN A 69 4.99 -6.20 -8.83
CA GLN A 69 5.55 -7.41 -9.44
C GLN A 69 5.80 -8.54 -8.42
N HIS A 70 5.95 -8.21 -7.14
CA HIS A 70 6.18 -9.20 -6.09
C HIS A 70 4.88 -9.94 -5.73
N SER A 71 4.94 -11.26 -5.58
CA SER A 71 3.75 -12.10 -5.34
C SER A 71 3.03 -11.78 -4.04
N ASP A 72 3.76 -11.41 -2.98
CA ASP A 72 3.16 -11.06 -1.68
C ASP A 72 2.74 -9.59 -1.54
N VAL A 73 2.71 -8.81 -2.63
CA VAL A 73 2.27 -7.41 -2.56
C VAL A 73 0.87 -7.24 -3.15
N PHE A 74 -0.09 -6.91 -2.27
CA PHE A 74 -1.39 -6.42 -2.67
C PHE A 74 -1.32 -4.90 -2.93
N TYR A 75 -1.33 -4.51 -4.20
CA TYR A 75 -1.17 -3.11 -4.61
C TYR A 75 -2.50 -2.43 -4.97
N LEU A 76 -2.72 -1.21 -4.50
CA LEU A 76 -3.86 -0.36 -4.88
C LEU A 76 -3.40 0.97 -5.49
N PHE A 77 -3.87 1.24 -6.71
CA PHE A 77 -3.61 2.50 -7.41
C PHE A 77 -4.64 3.56 -7.02
N GLU A 78 -4.22 4.56 -6.24
CA GLU A 78 -4.99 5.78 -6.00
C GLU A 78 -6.44 5.60 -5.48
N PRO A 79 -6.68 4.79 -4.44
CA PRO A 79 -8.03 4.56 -3.91
C PRO A 79 -8.73 5.84 -3.42
N LEU A 80 -7.95 6.84 -2.97
CA LEU A 80 -8.46 8.15 -2.56
C LEU A 80 -9.11 8.96 -3.70
N TYR A 81 -9.00 8.52 -4.95
CA TYR A 81 -9.77 9.08 -6.06
C TYR A 81 -11.26 9.12 -5.74
N HIS A 82 -11.80 8.03 -5.17
CA HIS A 82 -13.22 7.90 -4.87
C HIS A 82 -13.69 8.86 -3.77
N VAL A 83 -12.86 9.07 -2.75
CA VAL A 83 -13.13 10.05 -1.69
C VAL A 83 -13.21 11.45 -2.29
N GLN A 84 -12.20 11.82 -3.08
CA GLN A 84 -12.15 13.12 -3.73
C GLN A 84 -13.35 13.31 -4.69
N TYR A 85 -13.64 12.32 -5.52
CA TYR A 85 -14.75 12.37 -6.48
C TYR A 85 -16.11 12.48 -5.80
N THR A 86 -16.32 11.79 -4.68
CA THR A 86 -17.61 11.82 -3.95
C THR A 86 -17.79 13.09 -3.12
N LEU A 87 -16.72 13.65 -2.56
CA LEU A 87 -16.80 14.79 -1.64
C LEU A 87 -16.67 16.15 -2.33
N ILE A 88 -15.88 16.28 -3.41
CA ILE A 88 -15.70 17.57 -4.12
C ILE A 88 -17.03 18.17 -4.57
N PRO A 89 -17.97 17.44 -5.23
CA PRO A 89 -19.23 18.04 -5.68
C PRO A 89 -20.13 18.52 -4.53
N LYS A 90 -19.93 18.02 -3.31
CA LYS A 90 -20.70 18.38 -2.12
C LYS A 90 -20.12 19.59 -1.36
N MET A 91 -18.89 19.98 -1.67
CA MET A 91 -18.21 21.09 -1.01
C MET A 91 -18.46 22.37 -1.81
N THR A 92 -18.88 23.44 -1.13
CA THR A 92 -19.07 24.76 -1.74
C THR A 92 -17.75 25.25 -2.36
N GLN A 93 -17.79 26.07 -3.40
CA GLN A 93 -16.59 26.55 -4.13
C GLN A 93 -15.55 27.28 -3.23
N SER A 94 -15.93 27.64 -2.01
CA SER A 94 -15.01 28.09 -0.96
C SER A 94 -14.24 26.88 -0.40
N LYS A 95 -12.92 26.82 -0.65
CA LYS A 95 -11.98 25.87 -0.01
C LYS A 95 -11.90 26.12 1.51
N SER A 96 -12.97 25.84 2.25
CA SER A 96 -12.99 26.11 3.67
C SER A 96 -12.01 25.16 4.39
N PRO A 97 -11.35 25.61 5.46
CA PRO A 97 -10.50 24.73 6.28
C PRO A 97 -11.26 23.53 6.85
N ALA A 98 -12.58 23.66 7.06
CA ALA A 98 -13.45 22.59 7.50
C ALA A 98 -13.60 21.50 6.43
N ASP A 99 -13.82 21.88 5.17
CA ASP A 99 -13.92 20.96 4.04
C ASP A 99 -12.61 20.17 3.83
N ARG A 100 -11.47 20.85 3.96
CA ARG A 100 -10.15 20.18 3.94
C ARG A 100 -10.05 19.13 5.04
N ARG A 101 -10.50 19.45 6.26
CA ARG A 101 -10.46 18.53 7.39
C ARG A 101 -11.36 17.31 7.16
N VAL A 102 -12.55 17.49 6.59
CA VAL A 102 -13.47 16.39 6.25
C VAL A 102 -12.84 15.48 5.21
N MET A 103 -12.28 16.03 4.12
CA MET A 103 -11.64 15.24 3.07
C MET A 103 -10.43 14.45 3.59
N LEU A 104 -9.60 15.06 4.44
CA LEU A 104 -8.45 14.39 5.05
C LEU A 104 -8.88 13.32 6.06
N GLY A 105 -9.91 13.57 6.85
CA GLY A 105 -10.50 12.59 7.76
C GLY A 105 -10.98 11.35 7.01
N ALA A 106 -11.83 11.54 5.99
CA ALA A 106 -12.31 10.46 5.14
C ALA A 106 -11.17 9.71 4.44
N SER A 107 -10.13 10.42 3.99
CA SER A 107 -8.96 9.82 3.37
C SER A 107 -8.16 8.94 4.34
N ARG A 108 -7.94 9.43 5.57
CA ARG A 108 -7.26 8.68 6.63
C ARG A 108 -8.04 7.42 7.01
N ASP A 109 -9.34 7.55 7.18
CA ASP A 109 -10.21 6.46 7.59
C ASP A 109 -10.30 5.38 6.50
N LEU A 110 -10.38 5.78 5.22
CA LEU A 110 -10.31 4.85 4.10
C LEU A 110 -8.95 4.15 4.01
N LEU A 111 -7.83 4.87 4.13
CA LEU A 111 -6.51 4.25 4.08
C LEU A 111 -6.32 3.22 5.18
N ARG A 112 -6.78 3.54 6.40
CA ARG A 112 -6.70 2.60 7.53
C ARG A 112 -7.49 1.33 7.26
N SER A 113 -8.74 1.45 6.84
CA SER A 113 -9.61 0.31 6.53
C SER A 113 -9.00 -0.56 5.41
N LEU A 114 -8.43 0.07 4.37
CA LEU A 114 -7.74 -0.66 3.29
C LEU A 114 -6.49 -1.40 3.77
N TYR A 115 -5.71 -0.83 4.69
CA TYR A 115 -4.55 -1.52 5.28
C TYR A 115 -4.96 -2.70 6.15
N ASP A 116 -6.13 -2.64 6.78
CA ASP A 116 -6.76 -3.77 7.48
C ASP A 116 -7.46 -4.76 6.52
N CYS A 117 -7.31 -4.58 5.19
CA CYS A 117 -7.95 -5.36 4.14
C CYS A 117 -9.49 -5.36 4.20
N ASP A 118 -10.10 -4.29 4.72
CA ASP A 118 -11.54 -4.04 4.66
C ASP A 118 -11.88 -3.18 3.43
N LEU A 119 -12.16 -3.82 2.30
CA LEU A 119 -12.47 -3.11 1.06
C LEU A 119 -13.94 -2.69 0.98
N TYR A 120 -14.83 -3.18 1.84
CA TYR A 120 -16.24 -2.75 1.88
C TYR A 120 -16.36 -1.27 2.24
N PHE A 121 -15.41 -0.71 2.99
CA PHE A 121 -15.41 0.72 3.28
C PHE A 121 -15.34 1.59 2.02
N MET A 122 -14.78 1.08 0.91
CA MET A 122 -14.77 1.80 -0.37
C MET A 122 -16.17 2.01 -0.96
N GLU A 123 -17.14 1.16 -0.64
CA GLU A 123 -18.50 1.23 -1.20
C GLU A 123 -19.18 2.57 -0.90
N ASN A 124 -18.80 3.21 0.21
CA ASN A 124 -19.25 4.54 0.59
C ASN A 124 -18.85 5.63 -0.43
N TYR A 125 -17.76 5.40 -1.15
CA TYR A 125 -17.14 6.38 -2.05
C TYR A 125 -17.21 5.99 -3.54
N ILE A 126 -17.52 4.73 -3.87
CA ILE A 126 -17.68 4.27 -5.26
C ILE A 126 -19.05 4.69 -5.78
N LYS A 127 -19.10 5.18 -7.03
CA LYS A 127 -20.32 5.62 -7.71
C LYS A 127 -20.43 5.02 -9.12
N PRO A 128 -21.57 4.40 -9.50
CA PRO A 128 -22.71 4.02 -8.66
C PRO A 128 -22.34 3.12 -7.48
N GLN A 129 -23.21 3.07 -6.46
CA GLN A 129 -22.97 2.24 -5.28
C GLN A 129 -22.89 0.77 -5.69
N PRO A 130 -21.90 0.01 -5.17
CA PRO A 130 -21.79 -1.42 -5.44
C PRO A 130 -23.07 -2.17 -5.03
N VAL A 131 -23.44 -3.18 -5.82
CA VAL A 131 -24.57 -4.07 -5.54
C VAL A 131 -24.01 -5.44 -5.21
N ASN A 132 -24.43 -6.03 -4.10
CA ASN A 132 -23.90 -7.31 -3.59
C ASN A 132 -22.36 -7.32 -3.51
N HIS A 133 -21.77 -6.20 -3.04
CA HIS A 133 -20.32 -6.01 -2.96
C HIS A 133 -19.58 -6.12 -4.31
N THR A 134 -20.28 -5.94 -5.44
CA THR A 134 -19.69 -5.97 -6.78
C THR A 134 -19.70 -4.61 -7.46
N THR A 135 -18.63 -4.29 -8.19
CA THR A 135 -18.50 -3.01 -8.91
C THR A 135 -17.56 -3.08 -10.12
N ASP A 136 -17.90 -2.38 -11.20
CA ASP A 136 -17.03 -2.15 -12.35
C ASP A 136 -16.30 -0.79 -12.27
N LYS A 137 -16.57 0.01 -11.24
CA LYS A 137 -16.14 1.41 -11.14
C LYS A 137 -14.92 1.64 -10.26
N LEU A 138 -14.17 0.59 -9.89
CA LEU A 138 -12.92 0.81 -9.17
C LEU A 138 -11.88 1.48 -10.08
N PHE A 139 -11.52 2.72 -9.74
CA PHE A 139 -10.51 3.51 -10.46
C PHE A 139 -9.23 2.71 -10.64
N ARG A 140 -8.87 2.48 -11.91
CA ARG A 140 -7.66 1.76 -12.32
C ARG A 140 -7.46 0.41 -11.60
N ARG A 141 -8.54 -0.38 -11.45
CA ARG A 141 -8.48 -1.79 -11.01
C ARG A 141 -7.32 -2.55 -11.67
N GLY A 142 -7.19 -2.40 -13.00
CA GLY A 142 -6.18 -3.07 -13.83
C GLY A 142 -4.72 -2.85 -13.41
N ALA A 143 -4.43 -1.80 -12.65
CA ALA A 143 -3.09 -1.53 -12.17
C ALA A 143 -2.65 -2.49 -11.06
N SER A 144 -3.58 -3.22 -10.43
CA SER A 144 -3.29 -4.19 -9.38
C SER A 144 -3.24 -5.59 -9.97
N LYS A 145 -2.10 -6.28 -9.81
CA LYS A 145 -1.95 -7.65 -10.29
C LYS A 145 -2.90 -8.59 -9.55
N ALA A 146 -2.97 -8.45 -8.22
CA ALA A 146 -3.83 -9.25 -7.36
C ALA A 146 -5.33 -9.13 -7.69
N LEU A 147 -5.79 -7.96 -8.15
CA LEU A 147 -7.21 -7.78 -8.57
C LEU A 147 -7.51 -8.30 -9.98
N CYS A 148 -6.48 -8.72 -10.70
CA CYS A 148 -6.50 -9.16 -12.10
C CYS A 148 -5.95 -10.58 -12.28
N SER A 149 -5.78 -11.32 -11.18
CA SER A 149 -5.39 -12.71 -11.13
C SER A 149 -6.36 -13.50 -10.26
N LEU A 150 -6.23 -14.83 -10.27
CA LEU A 150 -6.92 -15.69 -9.33
C LEU A 150 -6.62 -15.29 -7.87
N PRO A 151 -7.58 -15.43 -6.94
CA PRO A 151 -8.97 -15.84 -7.14
C PRO A 151 -9.93 -14.69 -7.54
N VAL A 152 -9.44 -13.45 -7.63
CA VAL A 152 -10.29 -12.26 -7.85
C VAL A 152 -10.78 -12.15 -9.30
N CYS A 153 -9.97 -12.63 -10.23
CA CYS A 153 -10.31 -12.72 -11.64
C CYS A 153 -10.05 -14.15 -12.14
N ASP A 154 -11.05 -14.73 -12.79
CA ASP A 154 -11.01 -16.09 -13.33
C ASP A 154 -10.22 -16.16 -14.64
N THR A 155 -8.95 -15.77 -14.57
CA THR A 155 -8.01 -15.83 -15.69
C THR A 155 -6.63 -16.19 -15.16
N ASP A 156 -6.04 -17.21 -15.78
CA ASP A 156 -4.75 -17.77 -15.38
C ASP A 156 -3.57 -17.13 -16.15
N ILE A 157 -3.85 -16.10 -16.97
CA ILE A 157 -2.87 -15.43 -17.81
C ILE A 157 -2.58 -14.05 -17.24
N TYR A 158 -1.30 -13.64 -17.24
CA TYR A 158 -0.92 -12.28 -16.91
C TYR A 158 -1.64 -11.29 -17.83
N LEU A 159 -2.56 -10.52 -17.26
CA LEU A 159 -3.30 -9.49 -17.99
C LEU A 159 -2.56 -8.17 -17.92
N GLU A 160 -2.38 -7.54 -19.07
CA GLU A 160 -2.06 -6.13 -19.09
C GLU A 160 -3.19 -5.31 -18.45
N GLU A 161 -2.83 -4.18 -17.86
CA GLU A 161 -3.76 -3.34 -17.11
C GLU A 161 -5.05 -2.99 -17.91
N GLY A 162 -4.91 -2.69 -19.20
CA GLY A 162 -6.04 -2.31 -20.06
C GLY A 162 -7.00 -3.47 -20.38
N ASP A 163 -6.54 -4.72 -20.25
CA ASP A 163 -7.31 -5.92 -20.55
C ASP A 163 -7.98 -6.52 -19.33
N CYS A 164 -7.46 -6.25 -18.13
CA CYS A 164 -8.03 -6.74 -16.88
C CYS A 164 -9.52 -6.40 -16.76
N VAL A 165 -9.90 -5.13 -16.96
CA VAL A 165 -11.31 -4.71 -16.83
C VAL A 165 -12.21 -5.40 -17.87
N LYS A 166 -11.68 -5.65 -19.08
CA LYS A 166 -12.45 -6.28 -20.17
C LYS A 166 -12.67 -7.77 -19.93
N LYS A 167 -11.68 -8.48 -19.39
CA LYS A 167 -11.70 -9.94 -19.22
C LYS A 167 -12.27 -10.38 -17.87
N CYS A 168 -12.03 -9.61 -16.80
CA CYS A 168 -12.41 -9.97 -15.43
C CYS A 168 -13.84 -9.56 -15.03
N GLY A 169 -14.56 -8.83 -15.87
CA GLY A 169 -15.91 -8.33 -15.55
C GLY A 169 -15.94 -7.44 -14.29
N SER A 170 -17.06 -7.47 -13.57
CA SER A 170 -17.24 -6.73 -12.31
C SER A 170 -16.32 -7.27 -11.21
N LEU A 171 -15.75 -6.37 -10.41
CA LEU A 171 -14.93 -6.72 -9.26
C LEU A 171 -15.83 -7.15 -8.10
N ASN A 172 -15.58 -8.33 -7.55
CA ASN A 172 -16.15 -8.75 -6.27
C ASN A 172 -15.22 -8.29 -5.13
N LEU A 173 -15.71 -7.40 -4.27
CA LEU A 173 -14.93 -6.84 -3.17
C LEU A 173 -14.62 -7.89 -2.09
N THR A 174 -15.48 -8.88 -1.90
CA THR A 174 -15.24 -9.98 -0.95
C THR A 174 -14.00 -10.79 -1.34
N LEU A 175 -13.92 -11.22 -2.61
CA LEU A 175 -12.74 -11.94 -3.12
C LEU A 175 -11.48 -11.08 -3.06
N ALA A 176 -11.62 -9.77 -3.33
CA ALA A 176 -10.50 -8.84 -3.23
C ALA A 176 -10.01 -8.67 -1.77
N MET A 177 -10.91 -8.71 -0.79
CA MET A 177 -10.55 -8.69 0.64
C MET A 177 -9.81 -9.95 1.06
N GLU A 178 -10.30 -11.12 0.64
CA GLU A 178 -9.63 -12.41 0.88
C GLU A 178 -8.23 -12.40 0.26
N SER A 179 -8.12 -12.00 -1.00
CA SER A 179 -6.82 -11.83 -1.66
C SER A 179 -5.91 -10.87 -0.88
N CYS A 180 -6.37 -9.70 -0.45
CA CYS A 180 -5.57 -8.79 0.39
C CYS A 180 -5.10 -9.45 1.71
N LYS A 181 -5.95 -10.25 2.34
CA LYS A 181 -5.63 -10.98 3.58
C LYS A 181 -4.59 -12.08 3.36
N ASP A 182 -4.48 -12.60 2.16
CA ASP A 182 -3.47 -13.62 1.82
C ASP A 182 -2.08 -13.03 1.48
N HIS A 183 -1.97 -11.72 1.25
CA HIS A 183 -0.69 -11.06 0.92
C HIS A 183 -0.01 -10.43 2.15
N ASP A 184 1.27 -10.65 2.35
CA ASP A 184 2.00 -10.10 3.52
C ASP A 184 2.27 -8.59 3.45
N HIS A 185 2.15 -7.99 2.25
CA HIS A 185 2.38 -6.58 2.04
C HIS A 185 1.17 -5.91 1.39
N VAL A 186 0.73 -4.77 1.92
CA VAL A 186 -0.31 -3.93 1.31
C VAL A 186 0.31 -2.62 0.89
N ALA A 187 0.39 -2.36 -0.41
CA ALA A 187 0.98 -1.15 -0.98
C ALA A 187 -0.08 -0.24 -1.59
N ILE A 188 -0.18 0.99 -1.09
CA ILE A 188 -1.14 1.97 -1.58
C ILE A 188 -0.40 3.18 -2.11
N LYS A 189 -0.67 3.53 -3.37
CA LYS A 189 -0.16 4.78 -3.98
C LYS A 189 -1.21 5.87 -3.94
N THR A 190 -0.83 7.08 -3.53
CA THR A 190 -1.70 8.25 -3.58
C THR A 190 -0.96 9.53 -3.95
N VAL A 191 -1.66 10.42 -4.67
CA VAL A 191 -1.24 11.81 -4.95
C VAL A 191 -2.19 12.85 -4.41
N ARG A 192 -3.20 12.42 -3.64
CA ARG A 192 -4.32 13.26 -3.16
C ARG A 192 -4.14 13.72 -1.71
N VAL A 193 -3.01 13.41 -1.11
CA VAL A 193 -2.64 13.83 0.24
C VAL A 193 -1.50 14.85 0.08
N PRO A 194 -1.68 16.11 0.50
CA PRO A 194 -0.69 17.16 0.30
C PRO A 194 0.62 16.90 1.04
N GLU A 195 0.53 16.51 2.31
CA GLU A 195 1.68 16.34 3.19
C GLU A 195 1.58 15.06 4.01
N VAL A 196 2.71 14.42 4.32
CA VAL A 196 2.74 13.23 5.18
C VAL A 196 2.17 13.51 6.57
N ASN A 197 2.35 14.74 7.07
CA ASN A 197 1.82 15.18 8.36
C ASN A 197 0.28 15.16 8.42
N ASP A 198 -0.42 15.30 7.28
CA ASP A 198 -1.88 15.18 7.23
C ASP A 198 -2.34 13.74 7.55
N LEU A 199 -1.44 12.74 7.45
CA LEU A 199 -1.68 11.33 7.80
C LEU A 199 -0.91 10.88 9.04
N ARG A 200 -0.43 11.80 9.87
CA ARG A 200 0.37 11.48 11.06
C ARG A 200 -0.27 10.41 11.95
N ALA A 201 -1.57 10.54 12.23
CA ALA A 201 -2.31 9.58 13.06
C ALA A 201 -2.39 8.16 12.45
N LEU A 202 -2.24 8.02 11.13
CA LEU A 202 -2.16 6.72 10.46
C LEU A 202 -0.74 6.17 10.50
N VAL A 203 0.26 7.01 10.22
CA VAL A 203 1.67 6.62 10.16
C VAL A 203 2.22 6.24 11.54
N GLU A 204 1.74 6.90 12.60
CA GLU A 204 2.13 6.65 13.99
C GLU A 204 1.23 5.60 14.69
N ASP A 205 0.25 4.99 14.01
CA ASP A 205 -0.62 3.97 14.62
C ASP A 205 0.21 2.71 14.94
N PRO A 206 0.36 2.31 16.22
CA PRO A 206 1.22 1.19 16.60
C PRO A 206 0.70 -0.18 16.13
N ARG A 207 -0.53 -0.26 15.62
CA ARG A 207 -1.06 -1.51 15.06
C ARG A 207 -0.62 -1.73 13.61
N LEU A 208 -0.22 -0.67 12.92
CA LEU A 208 0.19 -0.74 11.52
C LEU A 208 1.72 -0.71 11.42
N ASN A 209 2.32 -1.73 10.81
CA ASN A 209 3.73 -1.67 10.40
C ASN A 209 3.89 -0.80 9.15
N MET A 210 3.76 0.52 9.32
CA MET A 210 3.78 1.50 8.22
C MET A 210 5.20 1.78 7.71
N LYS A 211 5.37 1.76 6.39
CA LYS A 211 6.54 2.24 5.64
C LYS A 211 6.07 3.29 4.64
N VAL A 212 6.67 4.48 4.68
CA VAL A 212 6.30 5.58 3.77
C VAL A 212 7.41 5.79 2.75
N ILE A 213 7.06 5.70 1.47
CA ILE A 213 7.93 6.07 0.35
C ILE A 213 7.44 7.42 -0.16
N GLN A 214 8.16 8.48 0.17
CA GLN A 214 7.84 9.83 -0.29
C GLN A 214 8.61 10.15 -1.57
N LEU A 215 7.89 10.33 -2.68
CA LEU A 215 8.49 10.68 -3.96
C LEU A 215 8.32 12.18 -4.23
N VAL A 216 9.45 12.88 -4.18
CA VAL A 216 9.53 14.33 -4.41
C VAL A 216 10.21 14.58 -5.76
N ARG A 217 9.58 15.36 -6.63
CA ARG A 217 10.22 15.80 -7.87
C ARG A 217 11.22 16.92 -7.57
N ASP A 218 12.36 16.88 -8.24
CA ASP A 218 13.30 18.00 -8.24
C ASP A 218 12.59 19.27 -8.77
N PRO A 219 12.54 20.37 -7.99
CA PRO A 219 11.87 21.59 -8.40
C PRO A 219 12.44 22.18 -9.70
N ARG A 220 13.73 21.97 -9.99
CA ARG A 220 14.36 22.42 -11.25
C ARG A 220 13.77 21.68 -12.45
N GLY A 221 13.53 20.37 -12.33
CA GLY A 221 12.88 19.57 -13.36
C GLY A 221 11.40 19.90 -13.56
N ILE A 222 10.73 20.45 -12.55
CA ILE A 222 9.36 20.98 -12.68
C ILE A 222 9.36 22.29 -13.47
N LEU A 223 10.27 23.22 -13.13
CA LEU A 223 10.38 24.51 -13.80
C LEU A 223 10.78 24.37 -15.27
N ALA A 224 11.68 23.44 -15.58
CA ALA A 224 12.14 23.17 -16.95
C ALA A 224 11.13 22.40 -17.82
N SER A 225 10.10 21.78 -17.21
CA SER A 225 9.06 21.01 -17.92
C SER A 225 7.86 21.85 -18.34
N ARG A 226 7.95 23.18 -18.24
CA ARG A 226 6.94 24.14 -18.74
C ARG A 226 7.29 24.55 -20.17
N THR A 227 6.98 23.68 -21.11
CA THR A 227 6.89 23.94 -22.55
C THR A 227 5.71 23.18 -23.10
#